data_AF-A0A1Q4W5D4-F1
#
_entry.id   AF-A0A1Q4W5D4-F1
#
_cell.length_a   1.000
_cell.length_b   1.000
_cell.length_c   1.000
_cell.angle_alpha   90.00
_cell.angle_beta   90.00
_cell.angle_gamma   90.00
#
_symmetry.space_group_name_H-M   'P 1'
#
loop_
_entity.id
_entity.type
_entity.pdbx_description
1 polymer ?
#
loop_
_entity_poly.entity_id
_entity_poly.type
_entity_poly.pdbx_seq_one_letter_code
_entity_poly.pdbx_strand_id
1 'polypeptide(L)'
;MSQNNQDKKNSARERLQAQRAKEKARERRGRQLKVGAAVVAVLVVAGGVGVWAASSGDDNSGSGKVALPKGTQDSDKPAVPVGKKEAPSTLTVWEDFRCPACAQFEKGFRGAIHELEDSGQLKSDYHLATIIDGSMGGKGSVTAANAALCAQDAGRFREYHDVLYENQPPEQQDRFADKKYLIQLAGKVNGLAGDTFTQCVNDGKYLDFVHKSNSAFTNSGHRGTPTVLLNGKNLADEKNLTPDGLKKKVRDAAKDQKAGGGPSGDKPSGANSGSGTAQTGAGTAGASAGSGAGHSAGSGAGHSAGAGTTAGAGHGAGAGQGAGAGAEAGHSAGAGHSAGTGSGAGHTGGSADRSPAP
;
A
#
# COMPACT_ATOMS: atom_id res chain seq x y z
N MET A 1 -58.28 7.12 40.96
CA MET A 1 -56.89 7.65 41.01
C MET A 1 -55.90 6.84 40.13
N SER A 2 -56.27 6.40 38.91
CA SER A 2 -55.45 5.44 38.14
C SER A 2 -54.50 6.07 37.10
N GLN A 3 -54.99 7.03 36.30
CA GLN A 3 -54.25 7.58 35.14
C GLN A 3 -52.90 8.23 35.52
N ASN A 4 -52.91 9.09 36.55
CA ASN A 4 -51.72 9.82 37.05
C ASN A 4 -50.57 8.91 37.58
N ASN A 5 -50.81 7.59 37.71
CA ASN A 5 -49.77 6.60 38.03
C ASN A 5 -49.21 5.86 36.80
N GLN A 6 -49.87 5.92 35.64
CA GLN A 6 -49.37 5.36 34.39
C GLN A 6 -48.43 6.36 33.68
N ASP A 7 -48.80 7.64 33.62
CA ASP A 7 -47.97 8.69 33.00
C ASP A 7 -46.61 8.86 33.69
N LYS A 8 -46.60 8.74 35.03
CA LYS A 8 -45.37 8.73 35.84
C LYS A 8 -44.48 7.51 35.57
N LYS A 9 -45.06 6.36 35.21
CA LYS A 9 -44.31 5.14 34.84
C LYS A 9 -43.76 5.20 33.41
N ASN A 10 -44.51 5.81 32.49
CA ASN A 10 -44.07 5.98 31.10
C ASN A 10 -42.90 6.99 31.01
N SER A 11 -43.06 8.17 31.61
CA SER A 11 -42.01 9.19 31.66
C SER A 11 -40.73 8.73 32.38
N ALA A 12 -40.83 7.84 33.38
CA ALA A 12 -39.66 7.20 34.00
C ALA A 12 -38.90 6.28 33.02
N ARG A 13 -39.63 5.49 32.21
CA ARG A 13 -39.03 4.60 31.20
C ARG A 13 -38.37 5.36 30.06
N GLU A 14 -39.00 6.42 29.57
CA GLU A 14 -38.43 7.30 28.53
C GLU A 14 -37.14 7.99 29.02
N ARG A 15 -37.13 8.49 30.27
CA ARG A 15 -35.91 9.08 30.87
C ARG A 15 -34.76 8.08 30.96
N LEU A 16 -35.04 6.83 31.36
CA LEU A 16 -34.03 5.76 31.40
C LEU A 16 -33.54 5.36 30.00
N GLN A 17 -34.41 5.32 28.99
CA GLN A 17 -34.01 5.05 27.60
C GLN A 17 -33.18 6.21 27.01
N ALA A 18 -33.57 7.45 27.27
CA ALA A 18 -32.82 8.65 26.86
C ALA A 18 -31.44 8.75 27.55
N GLN A 19 -31.33 8.34 28.81
CA GLN A 19 -30.04 8.22 29.51
C GLN A 19 -29.15 7.15 28.86
N ARG A 20 -29.66 5.92 28.68
CA ARG A 20 -28.93 4.82 28.02
C ARG A 20 -28.50 5.15 26.58
N ALA A 21 -29.31 5.92 25.85
CA ALA A 21 -28.95 6.41 24.51
C ALA A 21 -27.78 7.42 24.57
N LYS A 22 -27.80 8.35 25.53
CA LYS A 22 -26.72 9.31 25.77
C LYS A 22 -25.43 8.64 26.25
N GLU A 23 -25.52 7.59 27.06
CA GLU A 23 -24.38 6.77 27.48
C GLU A 23 -23.76 6.02 26.31
N LYS A 24 -24.55 5.28 25.52
CA LYS A 24 -24.04 4.59 24.31
C LYS A 24 -23.46 5.55 23.28
N ALA A 25 -23.99 6.77 23.15
CA ALA A 25 -23.43 7.80 22.28
C ALA A 25 -22.07 8.34 22.81
N ARG A 26 -21.94 8.54 24.12
CA ARG A 26 -20.67 8.91 24.77
C ARG A 26 -19.63 7.79 24.67
N GLU A 27 -20.03 6.53 24.81
CA GLU A 27 -19.15 5.37 24.67
C GLU A 27 -18.62 5.24 23.22
N ARG A 28 -19.49 5.39 22.21
CA ARG A 28 -19.07 5.40 20.79
C ARG A 28 -18.09 6.52 20.49
N ARG A 29 -18.36 7.75 20.95
CA ARG A 29 -17.41 8.88 20.84
C ARG A 29 -16.11 8.60 21.60
N GLY A 30 -16.18 8.04 22.81
CA GLY A 30 -15.02 7.67 23.61
C GLY A 30 -14.14 6.62 22.92
N ARG A 31 -14.73 5.63 22.24
CA ARG A 31 -13.99 4.63 21.46
C ARG A 31 -13.33 5.27 20.23
N GLN A 32 -14.03 6.13 19.50
CA GLN A 32 -13.46 6.87 18.36
C GLN A 32 -12.32 7.82 18.79
N LEU A 33 -12.47 8.52 19.92
CA LEU A 33 -11.42 9.39 20.46
C LEU A 33 -10.22 8.61 20.99
N LYS A 34 -10.42 7.42 21.59
CA LYS A 34 -9.30 6.53 21.97
C LYS A 34 -8.55 5.98 20.77
N VAL A 35 -9.25 5.64 19.68
CA VAL A 35 -8.61 5.23 18.41
C VAL A 35 -7.82 6.39 17.80
N GLY A 36 -8.39 7.60 17.73
CA GLY A 36 -7.66 8.78 17.25
C GLY A 36 -6.46 9.16 18.12
N ALA A 37 -6.58 9.09 19.44
CA ALA A 37 -5.49 9.38 20.37
C ALA A 37 -4.36 8.33 20.33
N ALA A 38 -4.69 7.05 20.10
CA ALA A 38 -3.68 5.99 19.94
C ALA A 38 -2.82 6.22 18.67
N VAL A 39 -3.43 6.64 17.56
CA VAL A 39 -2.70 7.02 16.33
C VAL A 39 -1.73 8.18 16.60
N VAL A 40 -2.17 9.21 17.32
CA VAL A 40 -1.30 10.34 17.70
C VAL A 40 -0.16 9.92 18.64
N ALA A 41 -0.41 9.00 19.58
CA ALA A 41 0.62 8.51 20.51
C ALA A 41 1.72 7.70 19.80
N VAL A 42 1.36 6.83 18.85
CA VAL A 42 2.34 6.05 18.07
C VAL A 42 3.24 6.96 17.23
N LEU A 43 2.69 8.04 16.67
CA LEU A 43 3.44 9.04 15.89
C LEU A 43 4.49 9.81 16.72
N VAL A 44 4.37 9.85 18.06
CA VAL A 44 5.35 10.51 18.95
C VAL A 44 6.52 9.58 19.30
N VAL A 45 6.28 8.26 19.42
CA VAL A 45 7.32 7.29 19.82
C VAL A 45 8.29 6.98 18.67
N ALA A 46 7.86 7.08 17.41
CA ALA A 46 8.70 6.88 16.22
C ALA A 46 9.71 8.03 15.95
N GLY A 47 9.81 9.03 16.82
CA GLY A 47 10.69 10.20 16.64
C GLY A 47 12.18 9.97 16.95
N GLY A 48 12.61 8.74 17.29
CA GLY A 48 13.83 8.54 18.07
C GLY A 48 14.71 7.31 17.79
N VAL A 49 14.69 6.70 16.61
CA VAL A 49 15.85 5.92 16.07
C VAL A 49 15.88 6.10 14.56
N GLY A 50 16.86 6.85 14.04
CA GLY A 50 16.83 7.30 12.64
C GLY A 50 18.18 7.72 12.07
N VAL A 51 19.28 7.08 12.50
CA VAL A 51 20.59 7.20 11.85
C VAL A 51 21.29 5.84 11.90
N TRP A 52 21.95 5.49 10.79
CA TRP A 52 22.89 4.38 10.60
C TRP A 52 22.33 2.97 10.35
N ALA A 53 21.97 2.71 9.08
CA ALA A 53 22.12 1.42 8.40
C ALA A 53 22.11 1.62 6.87
N ALA A 54 23.02 2.45 6.35
CA ALA A 54 23.11 2.76 4.91
C ALA A 54 24.53 2.51 4.40
N SER A 55 24.90 1.24 4.21
CA SER A 55 26.07 0.79 3.43
C SER A 55 26.20 -0.75 3.44
N SER A 56 25.43 -1.45 2.60
CA SER A 56 25.68 -2.82 2.12
C SER A 56 24.56 -3.19 1.12
N GLY A 57 24.81 -2.95 -0.15
CA GLY A 57 23.90 -3.32 -1.25
C GLY A 57 24.71 -3.36 -2.53
N ASP A 58 25.00 -4.57 -3.00
CA ASP A 58 25.82 -4.80 -4.19
C ASP A 58 25.16 -4.23 -5.44
N ASP A 59 25.94 -3.50 -6.24
CA ASP A 59 25.51 -2.97 -7.53
C ASP A 59 25.33 -4.11 -8.54
N ASN A 60 24.07 -4.41 -8.88
CA ASN A 60 23.75 -5.22 -10.06
C ASN A 60 22.64 -4.55 -10.89
N SER A 61 22.97 -3.37 -11.41
CA SER A 61 22.11 -2.59 -12.31
C SER A 61 22.05 -3.22 -13.71
N GLY A 62 21.35 -4.35 -13.82
CA GLY A 62 20.89 -4.86 -15.10
C GLY A 62 19.85 -3.90 -15.67
N SER A 63 20.15 -3.25 -16.80
CA SER A 63 19.24 -2.33 -17.51
C SER A 63 18.09 -3.06 -18.23
N GLY A 64 17.39 -3.94 -17.50
CA GLY A 64 16.21 -4.64 -17.96
C GLY A 64 15.00 -3.73 -18.05
N LYS A 65 14.09 -4.01 -18.99
CA LYS A 65 12.76 -3.41 -18.99
C LYS A 65 12.00 -3.98 -17.78
N VAL A 66 11.79 -3.16 -16.75
CA VAL A 66 10.95 -3.49 -15.58
C VAL A 66 9.63 -4.07 -16.09
N ALA A 67 9.24 -5.24 -15.59
CA ALA A 67 7.98 -5.86 -16.00
C ALA A 67 6.80 -4.99 -15.53
N LEU A 68 5.94 -4.58 -16.47
CA LEU A 68 4.80 -3.72 -16.17
C LEU A 68 3.50 -4.54 -16.07
N PRO A 69 2.78 -4.49 -14.94
CA PRO A 69 1.46 -5.11 -14.82
C PRO A 69 0.46 -4.38 -15.71
N LYS A 70 -0.48 -5.12 -16.32
CA LYS A 70 -1.41 -4.53 -17.31
C LYS A 70 -2.21 -3.35 -16.74
N GLY A 71 -2.31 -2.27 -17.51
CA GLY A 71 -3.10 -1.09 -17.14
C GLY A 71 -2.54 -0.29 -15.95
N THR A 72 -1.35 -0.61 -15.43
CA THR A 72 -0.68 0.23 -14.44
C THR A 72 -0.06 1.47 -15.06
N GLN A 73 0.20 2.48 -14.23
CA GLN A 73 0.92 3.69 -14.62
C GLN A 73 2.41 3.49 -14.33
N ASP A 74 3.22 3.27 -15.37
CA ASP A 74 4.69 3.35 -15.23
C ASP A 74 5.14 4.81 -15.32
N SER A 75 5.45 5.38 -14.16
CA SER A 75 5.95 6.75 -14.01
C SER A 75 6.96 6.80 -12.86
N ASP A 76 7.43 7.99 -12.48
CA ASP A 76 8.24 8.18 -11.27
C ASP A 76 7.49 7.81 -9.98
N LYS A 77 6.15 7.67 -10.06
CA LYS A 77 5.28 7.21 -8.97
C LYS A 77 4.39 6.08 -9.50
N PRO A 78 4.89 4.84 -9.57
CA PRO A 78 4.13 3.72 -10.12
C PRO A 78 2.80 3.51 -9.38
N ALA A 79 1.71 3.31 -10.12
CA ALA A 79 0.36 3.22 -9.55
C ALA A 79 -0.50 2.15 -10.24
N VAL A 80 -1.42 1.55 -9.48
CA VAL A 80 -2.51 0.73 -9.99
C VAL A 80 -3.80 1.58 -10.01
N PRO A 81 -4.28 2.00 -11.20
CA PRO A 81 -5.51 2.76 -11.31
C PRO A 81 -6.74 1.84 -11.22
N VAL A 82 -7.73 2.25 -10.44
CA VAL A 82 -9.04 1.59 -10.27
C VAL A 82 -10.16 2.62 -10.51
N GLY A 83 -11.27 2.19 -11.11
CA GLY A 83 -12.35 3.09 -11.55
C GLY A 83 -12.15 3.65 -12.96
N LYS A 84 -12.99 4.62 -13.35
CA LYS A 84 -12.99 5.18 -14.72
C LYS A 84 -11.87 6.22 -14.88
N LYS A 85 -11.13 6.15 -15.98
CA LYS A 85 -10.00 7.06 -16.25
C LYS A 85 -10.41 8.54 -16.29
N GLU A 86 -11.64 8.80 -16.76
CA GLU A 86 -12.23 10.13 -16.94
C GLU A 86 -13.00 10.61 -15.69
N ALA A 87 -12.85 9.94 -14.53
CA ALA A 87 -13.51 10.34 -13.31
C ALA A 87 -13.03 11.74 -12.85
N PRO A 88 -13.95 12.63 -12.42
CA PRO A 88 -13.65 14.04 -12.08
C PRO A 88 -12.92 14.22 -10.74
N SER A 89 -12.48 13.14 -10.11
CA SER A 89 -11.67 13.18 -8.89
C SER A 89 -10.77 11.95 -8.82
N THR A 90 -9.56 12.15 -8.32
CA THR A 90 -8.57 11.09 -8.08
C THR A 90 -8.28 10.96 -6.59
N LEU A 91 -8.35 9.73 -6.07
CA LEU A 91 -7.91 9.34 -4.74
C LEU A 91 -6.54 8.67 -4.84
N THR A 92 -5.48 9.36 -4.43
CA THR A 92 -4.15 8.75 -4.31
C THR A 92 -4.07 8.02 -2.97
N VAL A 93 -3.73 6.73 -2.98
CA VAL A 93 -3.59 5.90 -1.78
C VAL A 93 -2.19 5.32 -1.74
N TRP A 94 -1.33 5.81 -0.85
CA TRP A 94 -0.06 5.15 -0.52
C TRP A 94 -0.26 4.21 0.66
N GLU A 95 -0.01 2.92 0.45
CA GLU A 95 -0.40 1.88 1.39
C GLU A 95 0.57 0.69 1.42
N ASP A 96 0.51 -0.11 2.48
CA ASP A 96 1.32 -1.30 2.67
C ASP A 96 0.41 -2.44 3.18
N PHE A 97 0.40 -3.58 2.50
CA PHE A 97 -0.49 -4.70 2.82
C PHE A 97 -0.25 -5.33 4.21
N ARG A 98 0.90 -5.10 4.86
CA ARG A 98 1.11 -5.50 6.28
C ARG A 98 0.69 -4.43 7.28
N CYS A 99 0.48 -3.18 6.87
CA CYS A 99 0.22 -2.06 7.78
C CYS A 99 -1.21 -2.13 8.39
N PRO A 100 -1.34 -2.18 9.74
CA PRO A 100 -2.64 -2.23 10.40
C PRO A 100 -3.50 -0.98 10.17
N ALA A 101 -2.88 0.19 10.02
CA ALA A 101 -3.60 1.44 9.74
C ALA A 101 -4.21 1.43 8.34
N CYS A 102 -3.56 0.81 7.35
CA CYS A 102 -4.12 0.61 6.01
C CYS A 102 -5.35 -0.31 6.07
N ALA A 103 -5.27 -1.44 6.78
CA ALA A 103 -6.43 -2.30 6.98
C ALA A 103 -7.60 -1.62 7.71
N GLN A 104 -7.33 -0.73 8.68
CA GLN A 104 -8.40 0.06 9.32
C GLN A 104 -9.03 1.07 8.35
N PHE A 105 -8.23 1.74 7.52
CA PHE A 105 -8.73 2.64 6.48
C PHE A 105 -9.60 1.87 5.48
N GLU A 106 -9.08 0.80 4.88
CA GLU A 106 -9.81 0.03 3.88
C GLU A 106 -11.09 -0.60 4.42
N LYS A 107 -11.04 -1.20 5.62
CA LYS A 107 -12.24 -1.71 6.30
C LYS A 107 -13.29 -0.62 6.57
N GLY A 108 -12.86 0.62 6.79
CA GLY A 108 -13.75 1.76 7.04
C GLY A 108 -14.30 2.40 5.77
N PHE A 109 -13.51 2.47 4.70
CA PHE A 109 -13.77 3.34 3.54
C PHE A 109 -14.02 2.60 2.22
N ARG A 110 -13.60 1.34 2.04
CA ARG A 110 -13.74 0.60 0.76
C ARG A 110 -15.13 0.69 0.15
N GLY A 111 -16.18 0.51 0.95
CA GLY A 111 -17.57 0.53 0.47
C GLY A 111 -18.00 1.89 -0.08
N ALA A 112 -17.40 2.99 0.41
CA ALA A 112 -17.62 4.32 -0.15
C ALA A 112 -16.73 4.58 -1.37
N ILE A 113 -15.49 4.11 -1.37
CA ILE A 113 -14.56 4.22 -2.51
C ILE A 113 -15.15 3.48 -3.71
N HIS A 114 -15.54 2.23 -3.53
CA HIS A 114 -16.19 1.36 -4.53
C HIS A 114 -17.43 2.00 -5.15
N GLU A 115 -18.37 2.50 -4.33
CA GLU A 115 -19.56 3.19 -4.83
C GLU A 115 -19.23 4.40 -5.73
N LEU A 116 -18.15 5.13 -5.42
CA LEU A 116 -17.70 6.28 -6.18
C LEU A 116 -16.94 5.89 -7.45
N GLU A 117 -16.18 4.80 -7.43
CA GLU A 117 -15.52 4.21 -8.60
C GLU A 117 -16.52 3.63 -9.60
N ASP A 118 -17.47 2.83 -9.11
CA ASP A 118 -18.48 2.14 -9.91
C ASP A 118 -19.41 3.14 -10.61
N SER A 119 -19.80 4.19 -9.89
CA SER A 119 -20.52 5.34 -10.47
C SER A 119 -19.66 6.19 -11.41
N GLY A 120 -18.33 6.07 -11.38
CA GLY A 120 -17.41 6.85 -12.21
C GLY A 120 -17.15 8.27 -11.71
N GLN A 121 -17.45 8.55 -10.44
CA GLN A 121 -17.18 9.83 -9.78
C GLN A 121 -15.75 9.90 -9.23
N LEU A 122 -15.11 8.75 -9.00
CA LEU A 122 -13.76 8.62 -8.48
C LEU A 122 -12.93 7.65 -9.33
N LYS A 123 -11.64 7.95 -9.41
CA LYS A 123 -10.57 7.02 -9.80
C LYS A 123 -9.63 6.90 -8.61
N SER A 124 -9.27 5.70 -8.21
CA SER A 124 -8.25 5.49 -7.17
C SER A 124 -6.92 5.15 -7.84
N ASP A 125 -5.82 5.77 -7.38
CA ASP A 125 -4.46 5.40 -7.76
C ASP A 125 -3.78 4.81 -6.53
N TYR A 126 -3.69 3.49 -6.50
CA TYR A 126 -3.05 2.74 -5.42
C TYR A 126 -1.55 2.63 -5.67
N HIS A 127 -0.75 3.15 -4.74
CA HIS A 127 0.70 3.10 -4.76
C HIS A 127 1.20 2.20 -3.62
N LEU A 128 1.92 1.15 -3.99
CA LEU A 128 2.31 0.09 -3.07
C LEU A 128 3.65 0.43 -2.39
N ALA A 129 3.62 0.62 -1.09
CA ALA A 129 4.78 0.75 -0.22
C ALA A 129 5.07 -0.57 0.52
N THR A 130 6.30 -0.73 0.98
CA THR A 130 6.78 -1.91 1.70
C THR A 130 7.57 -1.52 2.96
N ILE A 131 7.09 -0.50 3.66
CA ILE A 131 7.79 0.09 4.81
C ILE A 131 7.73 -0.80 6.05
N ILE A 132 6.78 -1.73 6.16
CA ILE A 132 6.73 -2.67 7.28
C ILE A 132 7.81 -3.75 7.15
N ASP A 133 8.11 -4.22 5.94
CA ASP A 133 9.26 -5.09 5.69
C ASP A 133 10.59 -4.40 6.10
N GLY A 134 10.71 -3.09 5.87
CA GLY A 134 11.88 -2.30 6.26
C GLY A 134 11.99 -2.01 7.77
N SER A 135 10.87 -1.79 8.46
CA SER A 135 10.86 -1.42 9.89
C SER A 135 10.83 -2.61 10.85
N MET A 136 10.24 -3.73 10.43
CA MET A 136 10.06 -4.94 11.25
C MET A 136 10.81 -6.16 10.71
N GLY A 137 11.43 -6.05 9.53
CA GLY A 137 11.97 -7.19 8.80
C GLY A 137 10.87 -8.07 8.18
N GLY A 138 11.30 -9.07 7.44
CA GLY A 138 10.42 -9.94 6.65
C GLY A 138 10.35 -9.54 5.18
N LYS A 139 9.37 -10.09 4.46
CA LYS A 139 9.14 -9.81 3.03
C LYS A 139 7.66 -9.86 2.64
N GLY A 140 6.74 -9.87 3.59
CA GLY A 140 5.32 -10.02 3.34
C GLY A 140 4.68 -8.82 2.67
N SER A 141 5.17 -7.60 2.89
CA SER A 141 4.67 -6.42 2.18
C SER A 141 5.02 -6.53 0.69
N VAL A 142 6.28 -6.79 0.36
CA VAL A 142 6.73 -6.91 -1.04
C VAL A 142 6.11 -8.12 -1.73
N THR A 143 5.94 -9.25 -1.02
CA THR A 143 5.33 -10.46 -1.59
C THR A 143 3.83 -10.29 -1.82
N ALA A 144 3.08 -9.68 -0.89
CA ALA A 144 1.67 -9.35 -1.08
C ALA A 144 1.46 -8.31 -2.18
N ALA A 145 2.31 -7.28 -2.24
CA ALA A 145 2.27 -6.27 -3.30
C ALA A 145 2.50 -6.90 -4.69
N ASN A 146 3.48 -7.78 -4.84
CA ASN A 146 3.67 -8.55 -6.08
C ASN A 146 2.42 -9.37 -6.44
N ALA A 147 1.79 -10.04 -5.47
CA ALA A 147 0.57 -10.80 -5.72
C ALA A 147 -0.63 -9.92 -6.12
N ALA A 148 -0.77 -8.72 -5.54
CA ALA A 148 -1.76 -7.74 -5.98
C ALA A 148 -1.56 -7.34 -7.45
N LEU A 149 -0.30 -7.09 -7.86
CA LEU A 149 0.03 -6.79 -9.25
C LEU A 149 -0.19 -7.99 -10.20
N CYS A 150 -0.01 -9.22 -9.73
CA CYS A 150 -0.42 -10.42 -10.46
C CYS A 150 -1.95 -10.51 -10.64
N ALA A 151 -2.74 -10.02 -9.68
CA ALA A 151 -4.20 -9.93 -9.83
C ALA A 151 -4.62 -8.80 -10.79
N GLN A 152 -3.85 -7.71 -10.87
CA GLN A 152 -4.04 -6.67 -11.87
C GLN A 152 -3.90 -7.20 -13.31
N ASP A 153 -2.98 -8.13 -13.55
CA ASP A 153 -2.80 -8.79 -14.86
C ASP A 153 -4.04 -9.60 -15.35
N ALA A 154 -4.90 -9.98 -14.40
CA ALA A 154 -6.20 -10.65 -14.61
C ALA A 154 -7.40 -9.70 -14.55
N GLY A 155 -7.19 -8.40 -14.30
CA GLY A 155 -8.27 -7.43 -14.06
C GLY A 155 -9.07 -7.75 -12.79
N ARG A 156 -8.38 -8.16 -11.72
CA ARG A 156 -8.94 -8.56 -10.41
C ARG A 156 -8.22 -7.91 -9.23
N PHE A 157 -7.53 -6.78 -9.46
CA PHE A 157 -6.76 -6.10 -8.42
C PHE A 157 -7.65 -5.69 -7.24
N ARG A 158 -8.78 -5.02 -7.49
CA ARG A 158 -9.66 -4.50 -6.44
C ARG A 158 -10.22 -5.62 -5.55
N GLU A 159 -10.73 -6.68 -6.15
CA GLU A 159 -11.29 -7.82 -5.41
C GLU A 159 -10.23 -8.59 -4.62
N TYR A 160 -9.00 -8.65 -5.12
CA TYR A 160 -7.91 -9.31 -4.41
C TYR A 160 -7.27 -8.42 -3.33
N HIS A 161 -7.19 -7.11 -3.57
CA HIS A 161 -6.81 -6.07 -2.60
C HIS A 161 -7.72 -6.09 -1.37
N ASP A 162 -9.05 -6.13 -1.60
CA ASP A 162 -10.04 -6.37 -0.55
C ASP A 162 -9.70 -7.63 0.27
N VAL A 163 -9.50 -8.75 -0.42
CA VAL A 163 -9.20 -10.05 0.19
C VAL A 163 -7.90 -10.02 0.99
N LEU A 164 -6.86 -9.34 0.53
CA LEU A 164 -5.62 -9.16 1.28
C LEU A 164 -5.89 -8.40 2.58
N TYR A 165 -6.58 -7.26 2.55
CA TYR A 165 -6.87 -6.50 3.78
C TYR A 165 -7.87 -7.17 4.72
N GLU A 166 -8.81 -7.96 4.20
CA GLU A 166 -9.70 -8.79 5.04
C GLU A 166 -8.98 -9.94 5.75
N ASN A 167 -7.84 -10.36 5.21
CA ASN A 167 -7.05 -11.49 5.71
C ASN A 167 -5.64 -11.05 6.14
N GLN A 168 -5.47 -9.76 6.46
CA GLN A 168 -4.21 -9.22 6.95
C GLN A 168 -3.82 -9.93 8.26
N PRO A 169 -2.64 -10.56 8.34
CA PRO A 169 -2.15 -11.13 9.58
C PRO A 169 -1.81 -10.03 10.59
N PRO A 170 -1.66 -10.35 11.89
CA PRO A 170 -1.01 -9.43 12.84
C PRO A 170 0.35 -8.99 12.28
N GLU A 171 0.67 -7.70 12.39
CA GLU A 171 1.84 -7.07 11.74
C GLU A 171 3.19 -7.78 12.02
N GLN A 172 3.32 -8.34 13.23
CA GLN A 172 4.46 -9.11 13.72
C GLN A 172 4.60 -10.50 13.04
N GLN A 173 3.53 -10.99 12.42
CA GLN A 173 3.49 -12.28 11.73
C GLN A 173 3.63 -12.04 10.23
N ASP A 174 4.81 -12.36 9.68
CA ASP A 174 5.12 -12.22 8.26
C ASP A 174 4.42 -13.28 7.37
N ARG A 175 3.14 -13.58 7.63
CA ARG A 175 2.38 -14.66 6.97
C ARG A 175 2.23 -14.40 5.47
N PHE A 176 2.20 -13.14 5.04
CA PHE A 176 2.18 -12.76 3.64
C PHE A 176 3.50 -13.01 2.89
N ALA A 177 4.60 -13.34 3.56
CA ALA A 177 5.80 -13.85 2.88
C ALA A 177 5.62 -15.28 2.32
N ASP A 178 4.57 -16.00 2.74
CA ASP A 178 4.21 -17.30 2.17
C ASP A 178 3.38 -17.11 0.89
N LYS A 179 4.05 -17.27 -0.26
CA LYS A 179 3.43 -17.27 -1.58
C LYS A 179 2.25 -18.25 -1.69
N LYS A 180 2.31 -19.42 -1.04
CA LYS A 180 1.22 -20.41 -1.07
C LYS A 180 -0.02 -19.90 -0.36
N TYR A 181 0.15 -19.13 0.73
CA TYR A 181 -0.96 -18.50 1.44
C TYR A 181 -1.61 -17.39 0.59
N LEU A 182 -0.82 -16.57 -0.11
CA LEU A 182 -1.34 -15.57 -1.05
C LEU A 182 -2.13 -16.23 -2.20
N ILE A 183 -1.60 -17.33 -2.77
CA ILE A 183 -2.29 -18.13 -3.80
C ILE A 183 -3.57 -18.77 -3.23
N GLN A 184 -3.56 -19.26 -2.00
CA GLN A 184 -4.78 -19.76 -1.32
C GLN A 184 -5.83 -18.65 -1.16
N LEU A 185 -5.42 -17.43 -0.77
CA LEU A 185 -6.33 -16.28 -0.67
C LEU A 185 -6.95 -15.91 -2.02
N ALA A 186 -6.22 -16.06 -3.12
CA ALA A 186 -6.73 -15.78 -4.46
C ALA A 186 -7.93 -16.67 -4.84
N GLY A 187 -8.06 -17.85 -4.21
CA GLY A 187 -9.24 -18.72 -4.35
C GLY A 187 -10.55 -18.10 -3.85
N LYS A 188 -10.50 -16.98 -3.12
CA LYS A 188 -11.69 -16.18 -2.75
C LYS A 188 -12.18 -15.26 -3.85
N VAL A 189 -11.39 -15.04 -4.91
CA VAL A 189 -11.73 -14.15 -6.03
C VAL A 189 -12.05 -14.98 -7.28
N ASN A 190 -13.26 -14.84 -7.80
CA ASN A 190 -13.72 -15.64 -8.92
C ASN A 190 -12.88 -15.37 -10.20
N GLY A 191 -12.32 -16.44 -10.75
CA GLY A 191 -11.47 -16.41 -11.95
C GLY A 191 -10.02 -15.96 -11.73
N LEU A 192 -9.57 -15.77 -10.48
CA LEU A 192 -8.19 -15.34 -10.20
C LEU A 192 -7.20 -16.50 -10.01
N ALA A 193 -7.57 -17.54 -9.25
CA ALA A 193 -6.66 -18.62 -8.81
C ALA A 193 -6.36 -19.68 -9.89
N GLY A 194 -5.93 -19.24 -11.09
CA GLY A 194 -5.44 -20.09 -12.17
C GLY A 194 -3.92 -20.10 -12.29
N ASP A 195 -3.39 -20.96 -13.16
CA ASP A 195 -1.95 -21.19 -13.33
C ASP A 195 -1.16 -19.92 -13.63
N THR A 196 -1.69 -19.03 -14.48
CA THR A 196 -1.05 -17.73 -14.81
C THR A 196 -0.81 -16.85 -13.59
N PHE A 197 -1.78 -16.81 -12.65
CA PHE A 197 -1.63 -16.05 -11.41
C PHE A 197 -0.64 -16.74 -10.48
N THR A 198 -0.81 -18.05 -10.28
CA THR A 198 0.08 -18.88 -9.45
C THR A 198 1.54 -18.75 -9.89
N GLN A 199 1.81 -18.84 -11.19
CA GLN A 199 3.14 -18.64 -11.75
C GLN A 199 3.64 -17.21 -11.52
N CYS A 200 2.84 -16.19 -11.83
CA CYS A 200 3.23 -14.78 -11.61
C CYS A 200 3.65 -14.49 -10.15
N VAL A 201 2.92 -15.07 -9.17
CA VAL A 201 3.26 -14.95 -7.75
C VAL A 201 4.55 -15.70 -7.44
N ASN A 202 4.68 -16.95 -7.89
CA ASN A 202 5.86 -17.80 -7.66
C ASN A 202 7.14 -17.21 -8.25
N ASP A 203 7.07 -16.68 -9.47
CA ASP A 203 8.20 -16.05 -10.18
C ASP A 203 8.59 -14.70 -9.56
N GLY A 204 7.67 -14.03 -8.83
CA GLY A 204 7.92 -12.67 -8.33
C GLY A 204 7.98 -11.65 -9.46
N LYS A 205 7.13 -11.84 -10.48
CA LYS A 205 7.17 -11.12 -11.77
C LYS A 205 7.24 -9.59 -11.67
N TYR A 206 6.72 -9.01 -10.59
CA TYR A 206 6.56 -7.57 -10.40
C TYR A 206 7.32 -6.99 -9.21
N LEU A 207 8.29 -7.73 -8.64
CA LEU A 207 9.12 -7.23 -7.53
C LEU A 207 9.78 -5.88 -7.85
N ASP A 208 10.35 -5.71 -9.05
CA ASP A 208 10.97 -4.44 -9.48
C ASP A 208 9.98 -3.26 -9.48
N PHE A 209 8.74 -3.48 -9.91
CA PHE A 209 7.68 -2.46 -9.88
C PHE A 209 7.33 -2.10 -8.43
N VAL A 210 7.24 -3.10 -7.54
CA VAL A 210 7.00 -2.86 -6.10
C VAL A 210 8.16 -2.09 -5.47
N HIS A 211 9.41 -2.46 -5.77
CA HIS A 211 10.58 -1.74 -5.28
C HIS A 211 10.61 -0.29 -5.78
N LYS A 212 10.35 -0.06 -7.07
CA LYS A 212 10.22 1.29 -7.65
C LYS A 212 9.11 2.10 -6.97
N SER A 213 7.97 1.48 -6.71
CA SER A 213 6.83 2.10 -5.99
C SER A 213 7.21 2.44 -4.54
N ASN A 214 7.89 1.55 -3.82
CA ASN A 214 8.36 1.83 -2.47
C ASN A 214 9.45 2.93 -2.44
N SER A 215 10.37 2.97 -3.41
CA SER A 215 11.34 4.07 -3.54
C SER A 215 10.64 5.41 -3.83
N ALA A 216 9.57 5.41 -4.63
CA ALA A 216 8.75 6.59 -4.84
C ALA A 216 8.04 7.05 -3.55
N PHE A 217 7.61 6.10 -2.70
CA PHE A 217 7.07 6.41 -1.37
C PHE A 217 8.14 7.03 -0.46
N THR A 218 9.33 6.42 -0.31
CA THR A 218 10.38 6.94 0.57
C THR A 218 10.85 8.33 0.15
N ASN A 219 10.85 8.61 -1.16
CA ASN A 219 11.25 9.89 -1.73
C ASN A 219 10.12 10.94 -1.77
N SER A 220 8.88 10.58 -1.40
CA SER A 220 7.71 11.47 -1.44
C SER A 220 7.67 12.49 -0.29
N GLY A 221 8.42 12.26 0.79
CA GLY A 221 8.31 13.00 2.04
C GLY A 221 7.11 12.60 2.92
N HIS A 222 6.27 11.64 2.48
CA HIS A 222 5.23 11.05 3.32
C HIS A 222 5.85 10.23 4.46
N ARG A 223 5.28 10.33 5.66
CA ARG A 223 5.90 9.80 6.90
C ARG A 223 5.33 8.46 7.36
N GLY A 224 4.37 7.88 6.63
CA GLY A 224 3.76 6.61 6.97
C GLY A 224 2.57 6.27 6.07
N THR A 225 2.07 5.05 6.21
CA THR A 225 0.90 4.53 5.51
C THR A 225 -0.27 4.35 6.48
N PRO A 226 -1.54 4.53 6.02
CA PRO A 226 -1.91 5.00 4.69
C PRO A 226 -1.69 6.52 4.58
N THR A 227 -1.15 6.99 3.46
CA THR A 227 -1.24 8.41 3.08
C THR A 227 -2.27 8.52 1.96
N VAL A 228 -3.38 9.20 2.24
CA VAL A 228 -4.54 9.26 1.35
C VAL A 228 -4.78 10.70 0.93
N LEU A 229 -4.74 10.98 -0.38
CA LEU A 229 -4.91 12.32 -0.94
C LEU A 229 -6.14 12.34 -1.86
N LEU A 230 -7.08 13.25 -1.65
CA LEU A 230 -8.15 13.53 -2.60
C LEU A 230 -7.78 14.76 -3.44
N ASN A 231 -7.58 14.57 -4.75
CA ASN A 231 -7.13 15.62 -5.67
C ASN A 231 -5.89 16.37 -5.14
N GLY A 232 -4.91 15.62 -4.62
CA GLY A 232 -3.67 16.14 -4.03
C GLY A 232 -3.78 16.67 -2.60
N LYS A 233 -4.97 16.82 -2.02
CA LYS A 233 -5.16 17.30 -0.64
C LYS A 233 -5.18 16.13 0.35
N ASN A 234 -4.35 16.17 1.38
CA ASN A 234 -4.24 15.09 2.35
C ASN A 234 -5.49 14.96 3.22
N LEU A 235 -6.08 13.77 3.23
CA LEU A 235 -7.28 13.47 4.01
C LEU A 235 -7.00 13.34 5.51
N ALA A 236 -5.73 13.23 5.94
CA ALA A 236 -5.36 13.31 7.35
C ALA A 236 -5.61 14.71 7.97
N ASP A 237 -5.63 15.76 7.15
CA ASP A 237 -5.92 17.13 7.59
C ASP A 237 -7.42 17.36 7.86
N GLU A 238 -8.27 16.42 7.43
CA GLU A 238 -9.74 16.51 7.50
C GLU A 238 -10.28 16.00 8.84
N LYS A 239 -10.70 16.94 9.70
CA LYS A 239 -11.26 16.63 11.02
C LYS A 239 -12.52 15.76 10.91
N ASN A 240 -12.46 14.57 11.50
CA ASN A 240 -13.55 13.58 11.53
C ASN A 240 -14.01 13.13 10.13
N LEU A 241 -13.07 12.81 9.23
CA LEU A 241 -13.43 12.18 7.96
C LEU A 241 -14.25 10.90 8.19
N THR A 242 -15.40 10.83 7.52
CA THR A 242 -16.27 9.64 7.47
C THR A 242 -16.46 9.19 6.02
N PRO A 243 -16.93 7.95 5.77
CA PRO A 243 -17.24 7.48 4.41
C PRO A 243 -18.24 8.40 3.67
N ASP A 244 -19.29 8.88 4.35
CA ASP A 244 -20.22 9.86 3.77
C ASP A 244 -19.58 11.24 3.53
N GLY A 245 -18.64 11.64 4.39
CA GLY A 245 -17.83 12.84 4.22
C GLY A 245 -16.94 12.77 2.97
N LEU A 246 -16.30 11.62 2.72
CA LEU A 246 -15.55 11.35 1.50
C LEU A 246 -16.47 11.43 0.26
N LYS A 247 -17.61 10.73 0.27
CA LYS A 247 -18.62 10.80 -0.81
C LYS A 247 -19.09 12.23 -1.09
N LYS A 248 -19.29 13.05 -0.04
CA LYS A 248 -19.64 14.46 -0.20
C LYS A 248 -18.51 15.25 -0.87
N LYS A 249 -17.26 15.11 -0.40
CA LYS A 249 -16.10 15.82 -0.96
C LYS A 249 -15.87 15.50 -2.43
N VAL A 250 -15.97 14.22 -2.83
CA VAL A 250 -15.86 13.80 -4.24
C VAL A 250 -16.97 14.43 -5.09
N ARG A 251 -18.22 14.40 -4.63
CA ARG A 251 -19.35 15.04 -5.34
C ARG A 251 -19.22 16.55 -5.46
N ASP A 252 -18.62 17.22 -4.47
CA ASP A 252 -18.44 18.67 -4.52
C ASP A 252 -17.27 19.06 -5.42
N ALA A 253 -16.12 18.36 -5.34
CA ALA A 253 -15.00 18.56 -6.26
C ALA A 253 -15.39 18.33 -7.74
N ALA A 254 -16.26 17.35 -8.01
CA ALA A 254 -16.81 17.10 -9.35
C ALA A 254 -17.71 18.23 -9.88
N LYS A 255 -18.32 19.05 -9.01
CA LYS A 255 -19.05 20.26 -9.42
C LYS A 255 -18.10 21.41 -9.67
N ASP A 256 -17.11 21.61 -8.80
CA ASP A 256 -16.13 22.69 -8.91
C ASP A 256 -15.35 22.58 -10.23
N GLN A 257 -14.93 21.37 -10.63
CA GLN A 257 -14.29 21.16 -11.94
C GLN A 257 -15.22 21.36 -13.15
N LYS A 258 -16.54 21.10 -13.00
CA LYS A 258 -17.53 21.40 -14.05
C LYS A 258 -17.85 22.90 -14.14
N ALA A 259 -17.70 23.64 -13.05
CA ALA A 259 -17.91 25.09 -13.00
C ALA A 259 -16.67 25.90 -13.44
N GLY A 260 -15.46 25.37 -13.20
CA GLY A 260 -14.18 26.02 -13.50
C GLY A 260 -13.53 25.59 -14.83
N GLY A 261 -14.31 25.28 -15.85
CA GLY A 261 -13.82 24.71 -17.12
C GLY A 261 -12.96 25.65 -17.97
N GLY A 262 -11.68 25.80 -17.61
CA GLY A 262 -10.63 26.43 -18.41
C GLY A 262 -9.24 25.94 -17.96
N PRO A 263 -8.29 25.68 -18.88
CA PRO A 263 -7.00 25.11 -18.51
C PRO A 263 -6.09 26.17 -17.87
N SER A 264 -5.99 26.15 -16.54
CA SER A 264 -4.92 26.84 -15.82
C SER A 264 -3.58 26.15 -16.08
N GLY A 265 -2.93 26.49 -17.19
CA GLY A 265 -1.56 26.09 -17.46
C GLY A 265 -0.60 26.71 -16.45
N ASP A 266 0.36 25.92 -15.98
CA ASP A 266 1.42 26.38 -15.09
C ASP A 266 2.19 27.55 -15.72
N LYS A 267 2.25 28.68 -15.01
CA LYS A 267 3.21 29.75 -15.30
C LYS A 267 4.21 29.82 -14.14
N PRO A 268 5.53 29.64 -14.38
CA PRO A 268 6.52 29.69 -13.33
C PRO A 268 6.60 31.10 -12.73
N SER A 269 6.63 31.17 -11.40
CA SER A 269 6.78 32.43 -10.66
C SER A 269 8.21 32.94 -10.78
N GLY A 270 8.38 34.18 -11.23
CA GLY A 270 9.68 34.81 -11.40
C GLY A 270 9.60 36.34 -11.39
N ALA A 271 10.63 36.96 -10.80
CA ALA A 271 10.92 38.39 -10.77
C ALA A 271 9.97 39.31 -9.95
N ASN A 272 10.28 39.40 -8.66
CA ASN A 272 10.80 40.62 -8.01
C ASN A 272 10.24 42.00 -8.43
N SER A 273 9.57 42.69 -7.50
CA SER A 273 9.17 44.10 -7.63
C SER A 273 10.37 45.04 -7.59
N GLY A 274 10.58 45.80 -8.68
CA GLY A 274 11.56 46.87 -8.75
C GLY A 274 10.96 48.13 -9.38
N SER A 275 10.53 49.07 -8.56
CA SER A 275 10.06 50.39 -9.00
C SER A 275 11.25 51.26 -9.44
N GLY A 276 11.28 51.70 -10.71
CA GLY A 276 12.31 52.59 -11.23
C GLY A 276 11.82 53.36 -12.46
N THR A 277 11.77 54.68 -12.35
CA THR A 277 11.28 55.60 -13.39
C THR A 277 12.19 55.64 -14.62
N ALA A 278 11.58 55.83 -15.79
CA ALA A 278 12.30 56.03 -17.04
C ALA A 278 13.10 57.34 -17.04
N GLN A 279 14.31 57.31 -17.61
CA GLN A 279 14.98 58.51 -18.09
C GLN A 279 15.78 58.21 -19.37
N THR A 280 15.63 59.11 -20.34
CA THR A 280 16.19 59.01 -21.69
C THR A 280 17.64 59.48 -21.74
N GLY A 281 18.46 58.87 -22.60
CA GLY A 281 19.83 59.30 -22.87
C GLY A 281 20.37 58.65 -24.15
N ALA A 282 21.03 59.43 -25.00
CA ALA A 282 21.41 59.04 -26.36
C ALA A 282 22.94 58.93 -26.55
N GLY A 283 23.36 58.28 -27.64
CA GLY A 283 24.75 58.21 -28.10
C GLY A 283 25.54 57.01 -27.55
N THR A 284 26.59 56.50 -28.22
CA THR A 284 27.15 56.81 -29.55
C THR A 284 27.93 55.59 -30.07
N ALA A 285 28.30 55.58 -31.35
CA ALA A 285 29.13 54.53 -31.95
C ALA A 285 30.56 54.46 -31.38
N GLY A 286 31.22 53.30 -31.53
CA GLY A 286 32.65 53.12 -31.26
C GLY A 286 33.08 51.67 -31.52
N ALA A 287 34.04 51.46 -32.44
CA ALA A 287 34.51 50.14 -32.88
C ALA A 287 36.01 49.95 -32.60
N SER A 288 36.49 48.69 -32.67
CA SER A 288 37.90 48.27 -32.79
C SER A 288 38.80 48.50 -31.54
N ALA A 289 39.96 47.86 -31.34
CA ALA A 289 40.49 46.55 -31.76
C ALA A 289 41.85 46.28 -31.03
N GLY A 290 42.35 45.03 -31.08
CA GLY A 290 43.70 44.64 -30.65
C GLY A 290 43.88 44.49 -29.13
N SER A 291 44.87 43.77 -28.58
CA SER A 291 45.91 42.83 -29.08
C SER A 291 46.33 41.98 -27.85
N GLY A 292 46.96 40.81 -27.85
CA GLY A 292 47.67 39.99 -28.84
C GLY A 292 48.58 38.98 -28.08
N ALA A 293 49.17 38.00 -28.78
CA ALA A 293 50.17 37.00 -28.30
C ALA A 293 49.78 36.04 -27.13
N GLY A 294 50.26 34.79 -27.06
CA GLY A 294 51.10 34.01 -27.98
C GLY A 294 51.72 32.76 -27.32
N HIS A 295 52.26 31.84 -28.14
CA HIS A 295 52.99 30.58 -27.81
C HIS A 295 52.11 29.39 -27.34
N SER A 296 52.07 28.16 -27.92
CA SER A 296 53.06 27.24 -28.56
C SER A 296 54.09 26.66 -27.56
N ALA A 297 54.46 25.36 -27.48
CA ALA A 297 54.08 24.08 -28.13
C ALA A 297 54.48 22.93 -27.13
N GLY A 298 54.54 21.60 -27.39
CA GLY A 298 54.31 20.72 -28.56
C GLY A 298 55.17 19.42 -28.47
N SER A 299 54.81 18.35 -29.19
CA SER A 299 55.52 17.03 -29.29
C SER A 299 55.36 16.05 -28.10
N GLY A 300 55.42 14.72 -28.25
CA GLY A 300 55.48 13.85 -29.45
C GLY A 300 56.14 12.47 -29.18
N ALA A 301 55.68 11.40 -29.86
CA ALA A 301 56.17 9.99 -29.86
C ALA A 301 56.05 9.19 -28.53
N GLY A 302 56.02 7.84 -28.50
CA GLY A 302 55.90 6.84 -29.58
C GLY A 302 56.67 5.52 -29.30
N HIS A 303 56.06 4.35 -29.55
CA HIS A 303 56.61 2.96 -29.41
C HIS A 303 56.79 2.47 -27.95
N SER A 304 56.76 1.17 -27.61
CA SER A 304 57.06 -0.05 -28.38
C SER A 304 56.28 -1.29 -27.87
N ALA A 305 56.41 -2.43 -28.58
CA ALA A 305 55.78 -3.71 -28.24
C ALA A 305 56.76 -4.69 -27.57
N GLY A 306 56.24 -5.70 -26.85
CA GLY A 306 57.01 -6.82 -26.28
C GLY A 306 56.12 -8.04 -26.02
N ALA A 307 56.61 -9.24 -26.38
CA ALA A 307 55.88 -10.52 -26.30
C ALA A 307 56.61 -11.55 -25.40
N GLY A 308 55.93 -12.64 -25.00
CA GLY A 308 56.49 -13.75 -24.21
C GLY A 308 55.46 -14.39 -23.27
N THR A 309 54.61 -15.36 -23.65
CA THR A 309 54.81 -16.84 -23.74
C THR A 309 55.53 -17.55 -22.58
N THR A 310 54.76 -18.30 -21.76
CA THR A 310 54.96 -19.66 -21.20
C THR A 310 53.63 -20.04 -20.48
N ALA A 311 52.95 -21.20 -20.57
CA ALA A 311 53.25 -22.63 -20.75
C ALA A 311 53.14 -23.45 -19.43
N GLY A 312 52.37 -24.57 -19.45
CA GLY A 312 52.15 -25.52 -18.32
C GLY A 312 50.74 -25.39 -17.69
N ALA A 313 49.74 -26.26 -17.87
CA ALA A 313 49.62 -27.74 -17.93
C ALA A 313 49.75 -28.46 -16.57
N GLY A 314 48.72 -29.19 -16.13
CA GLY A 314 48.81 -30.05 -14.93
C GLY A 314 47.48 -30.53 -14.33
N HIS A 315 47.14 -31.79 -14.57
CA HIS A 315 46.03 -32.59 -14.03
C HIS A 315 45.82 -32.58 -12.50
N GLY A 316 44.60 -32.92 -12.06
CA GLY A 316 44.32 -33.30 -10.66
C GLY A 316 42.89 -33.79 -10.40
N ALA A 317 42.58 -35.05 -10.71
CA ALA A 317 41.33 -35.69 -10.27
C ALA A 317 41.49 -36.24 -8.84
N GLY A 318 40.42 -36.22 -8.05
CA GLY A 318 40.43 -36.76 -6.68
C GLY A 318 39.03 -36.97 -6.11
N ALA A 319 38.53 -38.20 -6.19
CA ALA A 319 37.33 -38.62 -5.46
C ALA A 319 37.70 -39.08 -4.05
N GLY A 320 36.81 -38.88 -3.07
CA GLY A 320 36.98 -39.35 -1.70
C GLY A 320 35.64 -39.55 -1.00
N GLN A 321 35.32 -40.80 -0.67
CA GLN A 321 34.13 -41.21 0.09
C GLN A 321 34.48 -41.46 1.57
N GLY A 322 33.47 -41.48 2.45
CA GLY A 322 33.60 -41.86 3.87
C GLY A 322 32.79 -40.91 4.76
N ALA A 323 31.52 -41.16 5.10
CA ALA A 323 30.96 -42.29 5.89
C ALA A 323 31.38 -42.25 7.37
N GLY A 324 30.39 -42.09 8.26
CA GLY A 324 30.56 -42.05 9.71
C GLY A 324 29.21 -41.89 10.41
N ALA A 325 28.59 -43.01 10.79
CA ALA A 325 27.30 -43.03 11.49
C ALA A 325 27.48 -43.01 13.01
N GLY A 326 26.47 -42.53 13.73
CA GLY A 326 26.37 -42.63 15.19
C GLY A 326 24.91 -42.53 15.61
N ALA A 327 24.37 -43.60 16.19
CA ALA A 327 22.99 -43.70 16.63
C ALA A 327 22.95 -44.34 18.03
N GLU A 328 22.05 -43.87 18.89
CA GLU A 328 21.42 -44.54 20.05
C GLU A 328 20.41 -43.52 20.63
N ALA A 329 19.11 -43.75 20.86
CA ALA A 329 18.26 -44.90 21.25
C ALA A 329 18.06 -45.03 22.78
N GLY A 330 16.78 -45.05 23.21
CA GLY A 330 16.34 -45.25 24.61
C GLY A 330 15.11 -44.41 24.99
N HIS A 331 13.88 -44.94 24.89
CA HIS A 331 13.09 -45.57 25.98
C HIS A 331 12.51 -44.56 27.01
N SER A 332 11.26 -44.65 27.53
CA SER A 332 10.22 -45.69 27.40
C SER A 332 8.80 -45.20 27.82
N ALA A 333 7.77 -45.80 27.20
CA ALA A 333 6.41 -46.16 27.68
C ALA A 333 5.70 -45.44 28.87
N GLY A 334 4.40 -45.17 28.67
CA GLY A 334 3.39 -44.96 29.72
C GLY A 334 1.97 -44.99 29.13
N ALA A 335 1.07 -45.84 29.65
CA ALA A 335 -0.21 -46.15 29.01
C ALA A 335 -1.44 -45.83 29.90
N GLY A 336 -2.62 -45.72 29.29
CA GLY A 336 -3.88 -46.13 29.93
C GLY A 336 -5.12 -45.23 29.77
N HIS A 337 -6.17 -45.81 29.16
CA HIS A 337 -7.61 -45.61 29.44
C HIS A 337 -8.23 -44.20 29.24
N SER A 338 -9.53 -44.03 28.96
CA SER A 338 -10.68 -44.95 28.87
C SER A 338 -11.73 -44.43 27.86
N ALA A 339 -12.60 -45.33 27.38
CA ALA A 339 -13.76 -44.98 26.55
C ALA A 339 -14.90 -44.33 27.37
N GLY A 340 -15.70 -43.47 26.71
CA GLY A 340 -16.89 -42.84 27.28
C GLY A 340 -18.06 -42.84 26.30
N THR A 341 -18.86 -43.91 26.31
CA THR A 341 -20.11 -44.00 25.55
C THR A 341 -21.23 -43.24 26.26
N GLY A 342 -21.89 -42.31 25.56
CA GLY A 342 -23.07 -41.59 26.05
C GLY A 342 -24.26 -41.77 25.11
N SER A 343 -25.08 -42.81 25.35
CA SER A 343 -26.36 -43.00 24.66
C SER A 343 -27.48 -42.30 25.44
N GLY A 344 -28.40 -41.64 24.74
CA GLY A 344 -29.51 -40.92 25.34
C GLY A 344 -30.64 -40.66 24.35
N ALA A 345 -31.65 -41.54 24.36
CA ALA A 345 -32.97 -41.23 23.81
C ALA A 345 -33.56 -40.01 24.55
N GLY A 346 -34.48 -39.21 24.00
CA GLY A 346 -35.31 -39.36 22.81
C GLY A 346 -36.69 -38.77 23.15
N HIS A 347 -37.33 -38.05 22.23
CA HIS A 347 -38.72 -37.62 22.40
C HIS A 347 -39.45 -37.51 21.06
N THR A 348 -40.73 -37.88 21.10
CA THR A 348 -41.60 -38.15 19.96
C THR A 348 -42.58 -37.03 19.67
N GLY A 349 -42.96 -36.86 18.40
CA GLY A 349 -44.10 -36.05 17.95
C GLY A 349 -43.74 -35.12 16.80
N GLY A 350 -44.48 -35.05 15.68
CA GLY A 350 -45.70 -35.77 15.31
C GLY A 350 -46.71 -34.83 14.64
N SER A 351 -47.00 -35.05 13.35
CA SER A 351 -47.98 -34.34 12.50
C SER A 351 -47.65 -32.86 12.18
N ALA A 352 -47.62 -32.33 10.95
CA ALA A 352 -48.31 -32.58 9.66
C ALA A 352 -49.64 -31.82 9.47
N ASP A 353 -49.58 -30.70 8.72
CA ASP A 353 -50.45 -30.26 7.59
C ASP A 353 -49.84 -28.92 7.07
N ARG A 354 -49.47 -28.66 5.81
CA ARG A 354 -50.07 -28.79 4.46
C ARG A 354 -50.72 -27.47 3.99
N SER A 355 -50.69 -27.25 2.65
CA SER A 355 -51.14 -26.06 1.90
C SER A 355 -50.18 -24.85 1.94
N PRO A 356 -50.19 -23.94 0.93
CA PRO A 356 -51.22 -23.77 -0.11
C PRO A 356 -50.74 -23.74 -1.58
N ALA A 357 -51.69 -23.91 -2.50
CA ALA A 357 -51.72 -23.32 -3.85
C ALA A 357 -53.21 -23.26 -4.30
N PRO A 358 -53.62 -22.28 -5.12
CA PRO A 358 -55.03 -21.91 -5.34
C PRO A 358 -55.79 -22.82 -6.31
#